data_AF-A0A535GDN1-F1
#
_entry.id   AF-A0A535GDN1-F1
#
_cell.length_a   1.000
_cell.length_b   1.000
_cell.length_c   1.000
_cell.angle_alpha   90.00
_cell.angle_beta   90.00
_cell.angle_gamma   90.00
#
_symmetry.space_group_name_H-M   'P 1'
#
loop_
_entity.id
_entity.type
_entity.pdbx_description
1 polymer ?
#
loop_
_entity_poly.entity_id
_entity_poly.type
_entity_poly.pdbx_seq_one_letter_code
_entity_poly.pdbx_strand_id
1 'polypeptide(L)'
;MKAYQRDNALRGLPLLLGAALAMAGIEQLLIELDLGFAIAIPIALIPMLLLPLLKRSRRLVARATVAISKPPDDVFAAVADSPSQPAWFPEVAEVWSTSTGSRGVGTTYRQHQRLRDGRLLEVESAVTEFIPGQRYATQVVNGWDAQSTLWTLQPVAEGTRVEVTVKLVIGPILAMSGLGFRQGWQLAATQGWEKALADLKRFVEDGTRAAPFAYSGPVFVRSRHRVLSWLEKRFNLGPGWRLSVLSLAVTTGIFVVVSPWFALGFVGLLVIHEFAHYFQTTADGRAPWPPIFLVLGAFVMPRRLPTDAIEDARGKLVGPLLATVACAGLVTLYAFVPDWHLLTWLCAGAAINLIGSVAPSPMMDSGAIVVVIGRWLPLTGLVIGAGLAAGSILIGVPSPVLIPAALLYTIGLSLQVGKPHGDYWARLRTRGRLAFAAAWTVMVLFLGLAGLLAGLWL
;
A
#
# COMPACT_ATOMS: atom_id res chain seq x y z
N MET A 1 0.21 2.50 69.14
CA MET A 1 -0.35 2.62 67.77
C MET A 1 0.09 3.89 67.02
N LYS A 2 0.12 5.10 67.62
CA LYS A 2 0.53 6.34 66.93
C LYS A 2 2.03 6.46 66.56
N ALA A 3 2.94 5.76 67.25
CA ALA A 3 4.38 5.79 66.92
C ALA A 3 4.73 4.87 65.73
N TYR A 4 4.07 3.70 65.61
CA TYR A 4 4.29 2.74 64.52
C TYR A 4 3.81 3.25 63.15
N GLN A 5 2.77 4.11 63.12
CA GLN A 5 2.32 4.75 61.87
C GLN A 5 3.21 5.93 61.44
N ARG A 6 3.98 6.54 62.36
CA ARG A 6 4.85 7.68 62.06
C ARG A 6 6.15 7.24 61.37
N ASP A 7 6.67 6.05 61.72
CA ASP A 7 7.85 5.46 61.09
C ASP A 7 7.60 4.97 59.66
N ASN A 8 6.38 4.52 59.35
CA ASN A 8 6.02 4.13 57.97
C ASN A 8 5.81 5.33 57.04
N ALA A 9 5.35 6.48 57.57
CA ALA A 9 5.20 7.70 56.78
C ALA A 9 6.55 8.31 56.37
N LEU A 10 7.58 8.20 57.24
CA LEU A 10 8.92 8.71 56.95
C LEU A 10 9.73 7.78 56.01
N ARG A 11 9.44 6.48 55.98
CA ARG A 11 10.05 5.52 55.03
C ARG A 11 9.49 5.63 53.61
N GLY A 12 8.27 6.15 53.45
CA GLY A 12 7.67 6.43 52.15
C GLY A 12 8.10 7.78 51.55
N LEU A 13 8.69 8.68 52.34
CA LEU A 13 9.04 10.03 51.90
C LEU A 13 10.14 10.05 50.81
N PRO A 14 11.23 9.26 50.87
CA PRO A 14 12.20 9.17 49.78
C PRO A 14 11.63 8.52 48.52
N LEU A 15 10.66 7.61 48.68
CA LEU A 15 9.96 6.95 47.57
C LEU A 15 8.98 7.91 46.87
N LEU A 16 8.29 8.75 47.64
CA LEU A 16 7.40 9.80 47.14
C LEU A 16 8.19 10.98 46.55
N LEU A 17 9.35 11.33 47.13
CA LEU A 17 10.26 12.34 46.59
C LEU A 17 10.94 11.84 45.30
N GLY A 18 11.30 10.55 45.26
CA GLY A 18 11.81 9.87 44.06
C GLY A 18 10.75 9.75 42.96
N ALA A 19 9.49 9.43 43.31
CA ALA A 19 8.36 9.42 42.39
C ALA A 19 7.99 10.83 41.90
N ALA A 20 8.12 11.86 42.74
CA ALA A 20 7.88 13.26 42.36
C ALA A 20 9.01 13.82 41.47
N LEU A 21 10.28 13.45 41.71
CA LEU A 21 11.41 13.80 40.85
C LEU A 21 11.39 13.04 39.52
N ALA A 22 10.95 11.77 39.52
CA ALA A 22 10.69 11.00 38.31
C ALA A 22 9.50 11.59 37.52
N MET A 23 8.41 11.96 38.19
CA MET A 23 7.27 12.67 37.57
C MET A 23 7.67 14.03 37.00
N ALA A 24 8.53 14.79 37.68
CA ALA A 24 9.03 16.07 37.17
C ALA A 24 9.98 15.90 35.97
N GLY A 25 10.82 14.85 35.96
CA GLY A 25 11.64 14.50 34.80
C GLY A 25 10.84 13.96 33.62
N ILE A 26 9.75 13.22 33.90
CA ILE A 26 8.78 12.73 32.91
C ILE A 26 7.94 13.88 32.37
N GLU A 27 7.51 14.86 33.18
CA GLU A 27 6.85 16.08 32.72
C GLU A 27 7.76 16.87 31.78
N GLN A 28 9.05 16.99 32.09
CA GLN A 28 10.02 17.72 31.26
C GLN A 28 10.31 16.99 29.93
N LEU A 29 10.35 15.65 29.93
CA LEU A 29 10.48 14.81 28.73
C LEU A 29 9.18 14.78 27.90
N LEU A 30 8.02 14.79 28.55
CA LEU A 30 6.70 14.84 27.91
C LEU A 30 6.43 16.21 27.28
N ILE A 31 6.92 17.32 27.85
CA ILE A 31 6.78 18.67 27.27
C ILE A 31 7.62 18.83 25.99
N GLU A 32 8.81 18.21 25.90
CA GLU A 32 9.61 18.19 24.66
C GLU A 32 9.05 17.19 23.61
N LEU A 33 8.51 16.04 24.06
CA LEU A 33 7.80 15.11 23.18
C LEU A 33 6.48 15.69 22.64
N ASP A 34 5.74 16.48 23.41
CA ASP A 34 4.42 16.98 23.00
C ASP A 34 4.54 18.03 21.90
N LEU A 35 5.54 18.94 21.91
CA LEU A 35 5.72 19.87 20.79
C LEU A 35 6.20 19.15 19.51
N GLY A 36 7.12 18.19 19.65
CA GLY A 36 7.64 17.40 18.54
C GLY A 36 6.58 16.53 17.88
N PHE A 37 5.77 15.81 18.66
CA PHE A 37 4.66 15.00 18.15
C PHE A 37 3.44 15.84 17.77
N ALA A 38 3.08 16.90 18.50
CA ALA A 38 2.00 17.83 18.13
C ALA A 38 2.35 18.68 16.89
N ILE A 39 3.62 18.74 16.48
CA ILE A 39 4.03 19.31 15.18
C ILE A 39 4.18 18.20 14.12
N ALA A 40 4.85 17.09 14.43
CA ALA A 40 5.13 16.02 13.47
C ALA A 40 3.86 15.26 13.06
N ILE A 41 2.91 15.03 13.97
CA ILE A 41 1.64 14.36 13.66
C ILE A 41 0.81 15.23 12.71
N PRO A 42 0.56 16.53 12.96
CA PRO A 42 -0.04 17.40 11.96
C PRO A 42 0.79 17.53 10.68
N ILE A 43 2.11 17.68 10.71
CA ILE A 43 2.93 17.74 9.48
C ILE A 43 2.82 16.44 8.66
N ALA A 44 2.67 15.29 9.30
CA ALA A 44 2.49 14.00 8.64
C ALA A 44 1.03 13.77 8.17
N LEU A 45 0.06 14.18 8.98
CA LEU A 45 -1.37 14.01 8.72
C LEU A 45 -1.93 15.07 7.78
N ILE A 46 -1.43 16.31 7.79
CA ILE A 46 -1.90 17.42 6.95
C ILE A 46 -1.80 17.04 5.47
N PRO A 47 -0.67 16.56 4.92
CA PRO A 47 -0.63 16.03 3.56
C PRO A 47 -1.67 14.92 3.36
N MET A 48 -1.80 13.99 4.33
CA MET A 48 -2.72 12.86 4.24
C MET A 48 -4.21 13.25 4.23
N LEU A 49 -4.57 14.29 4.99
CA LEU A 49 -5.90 14.88 5.12
C LEU A 49 -6.19 15.91 4.02
N LEU A 50 -5.15 16.48 3.39
CA LEU A 50 -5.23 17.36 2.22
C LEU A 50 -5.22 16.58 0.88
N LEU A 51 -4.76 15.32 0.85
CA LEU A 51 -4.82 14.44 -0.33
C LEU A 51 -6.22 14.29 -0.96
N PRO A 52 -7.33 14.24 -0.18
CA PRO A 52 -8.70 14.32 -0.70
C PRO A 52 -9.06 15.68 -1.31
N LEU A 53 -8.47 16.79 -0.83
CA LEU A 53 -8.71 18.14 -1.37
C LEU A 53 -8.00 18.35 -2.72
N LEU A 54 -6.99 17.54 -3.03
CA LEU A 54 -6.35 17.45 -4.35
C LEU A 54 -7.18 16.72 -5.41
N LYS A 55 -8.47 16.41 -5.17
CA LYS A 55 -9.36 15.68 -6.11
C LYS A 55 -9.28 16.14 -7.57
N ARG A 56 -9.05 17.43 -7.84
CA ARG A 56 -8.94 18.00 -9.20
C ARG A 56 -7.60 17.69 -9.89
N SER A 57 -6.52 17.48 -9.14
CA SER A 57 -5.20 17.13 -9.70
C SER A 57 -5.03 15.63 -9.99
N ARG A 58 -5.95 14.80 -9.48
CA ARG A 58 -5.92 13.33 -9.65
C ARG A 58 -6.75 12.81 -10.82
N ARG A 59 -7.58 13.68 -11.43
CA ARG A 59 -8.38 13.34 -12.61
C ARG A 59 -7.53 13.51 -13.86
N LEU A 60 -7.25 12.42 -14.55
CA LEU A 60 -6.62 12.42 -15.86
C LEU A 60 -7.69 12.17 -16.92
N VAL A 61 -7.60 12.88 -18.03
CA VAL A 61 -8.53 12.75 -19.15
C VAL A 61 -7.74 12.62 -20.44
N ALA A 62 -8.03 11.56 -21.19
CA ALA A 62 -7.58 11.40 -22.56
C ALA A 62 -8.80 11.41 -23.48
N ARG A 63 -8.66 12.04 -24.64
CA ARG A 63 -9.70 12.10 -25.68
C ARG A 63 -9.08 11.82 -27.02
N ALA A 64 -9.76 11.02 -27.83
CA ALA A 64 -9.40 10.81 -29.22
C ALA A 64 -10.67 10.77 -30.08
N THR A 65 -10.53 11.12 -31.35
CA THR A 65 -11.66 11.19 -32.29
C THR A 65 -11.24 10.67 -33.66
N VAL A 66 -12.14 9.97 -34.34
CA VAL A 66 -11.96 9.51 -35.72
C VAL A 66 -13.27 9.58 -36.50
N ALA A 67 -13.20 9.75 -37.81
CA ALA A 67 -14.34 9.59 -38.71
C ALA A 67 -14.27 8.23 -39.42
N ILE A 68 -15.34 7.46 -39.35
CA ILE A 68 -15.47 6.12 -39.96
C ILE A 68 -16.58 6.17 -41.00
N SER A 69 -16.33 5.67 -42.21
CA SER A 69 -17.25 5.74 -43.35
C SER A 69 -18.37 4.68 -43.30
N LYS A 70 -18.74 4.24 -42.10
CA LYS A 70 -19.78 3.24 -41.84
C LYS A 70 -20.91 3.83 -40.97
N PRO A 71 -22.14 3.30 -41.07
CA PRO A 71 -23.27 3.70 -40.23
C PRO A 71 -22.99 3.58 -38.73
N PRO A 72 -23.62 4.40 -37.87
CA PRO A 72 -23.37 4.36 -36.43
C PRO A 72 -23.64 3.00 -35.77
N ASP A 73 -24.60 2.23 -36.29
CA ASP A 73 -24.96 0.92 -35.74
C ASP A 73 -23.85 -0.13 -35.98
N ASP A 74 -23.22 -0.12 -37.15
CA ASP A 74 -22.09 -1.02 -37.48
C ASP A 74 -20.89 -0.71 -36.57
N VAL A 75 -20.60 0.58 -36.40
CA VAL A 75 -19.53 1.05 -35.52
C VAL A 75 -19.84 0.74 -34.06
N PHE A 76 -21.10 0.93 -33.65
CA PHE A 76 -21.55 0.63 -32.29
C PHE A 76 -21.40 -0.86 -31.98
N ALA A 77 -21.76 -1.74 -32.92
CA ALA A 77 -21.59 -3.18 -32.77
C ALA A 77 -20.12 -3.55 -32.53
N ALA A 78 -19.18 -2.99 -33.29
CA ALA A 78 -17.75 -3.26 -33.13
C ALA A 78 -17.15 -2.76 -31.79
N VAL A 79 -17.69 -1.67 -31.24
CA VAL A 79 -17.21 -1.09 -29.97
C VAL A 79 -17.85 -1.75 -28.75
N ALA A 80 -19.17 -1.99 -28.82
CA ALA A 80 -19.96 -2.53 -27.72
C ALA A 80 -19.88 -4.07 -27.61
N ASP A 81 -19.51 -4.77 -28.69
CA ASP A 81 -19.23 -6.20 -28.65
C ASP A 81 -17.82 -6.45 -28.12
N SER A 82 -17.70 -6.52 -26.79
CA SER A 82 -16.42 -6.76 -26.10
C SER A 82 -15.61 -7.92 -26.70
N PRO A 83 -16.18 -9.11 -27.01
CA PRO A 83 -15.45 -10.21 -27.65
C PRO A 83 -14.73 -9.86 -28.97
N SER A 84 -15.18 -8.84 -29.70
CA SER A 84 -14.54 -8.37 -30.94
C SER A 84 -13.35 -7.43 -30.69
N GLN A 85 -13.24 -6.84 -29.48
CA GLN A 85 -12.23 -5.83 -29.15
C GLN A 85 -10.78 -6.28 -29.38
N PRO A 86 -10.36 -7.53 -29.05
CA PRO A 86 -8.98 -7.96 -29.30
C PRO A 86 -8.55 -7.90 -30.77
N ALA A 87 -9.50 -7.88 -31.72
CA ALA A 87 -9.20 -7.81 -33.15
C ALA A 87 -8.67 -6.45 -33.60
N TRP A 88 -9.09 -5.37 -32.95
CA TRP A 88 -8.72 -3.99 -33.29
C TRP A 88 -8.02 -3.24 -32.15
N PHE A 89 -8.03 -3.78 -30.93
CA PHE A 89 -7.36 -3.23 -29.76
C PHE A 89 -6.41 -4.25 -29.13
N PRO A 90 -5.16 -4.36 -29.62
CA PRO A 90 -4.23 -5.42 -29.25
C PRO A 90 -3.77 -5.35 -27.77
N GLU A 91 -4.00 -4.23 -27.10
CA GLU A 91 -3.87 -4.07 -25.65
C GLU A 91 -4.86 -4.94 -24.86
N VAL A 92 -5.96 -5.40 -25.46
CA VAL A 92 -6.86 -6.41 -24.88
C VAL A 92 -6.42 -7.79 -25.36
N ALA A 93 -5.96 -8.64 -24.44
CA ALA A 93 -5.55 -9.99 -24.76
C ALA A 93 -6.76 -10.89 -25.00
N GLU A 94 -7.65 -10.92 -24.02
CA GLU A 94 -8.80 -11.80 -23.96
C GLU A 94 -9.88 -11.08 -23.17
N VAL A 95 -11.14 -11.33 -23.50
CA VAL A 95 -12.29 -10.76 -22.79
C VAL A 95 -13.45 -11.74 -22.81
N TRP A 96 -14.13 -11.84 -21.68
CA TRP A 96 -15.26 -12.72 -21.47
C TRP A 96 -16.38 -11.96 -20.77
N SER A 97 -17.63 -12.24 -21.17
CA SER A 97 -18.78 -11.79 -20.40
C SER A 97 -18.94 -12.66 -19.16
N THR A 98 -19.17 -12.03 -18.01
CA THR A 98 -19.36 -12.71 -16.72
C THR A 98 -20.82 -12.71 -16.26
N SER A 99 -21.68 -11.90 -16.90
CA SER A 99 -23.11 -11.82 -16.63
C SER A 99 -23.92 -12.56 -17.69
N THR A 100 -24.89 -13.37 -17.28
CA THR A 100 -25.88 -14.00 -18.17
C THR A 100 -27.03 -13.02 -18.45
N GLY A 101 -27.15 -12.50 -19.68
CA GLY A 101 -28.26 -11.60 -20.05
C GLY A 101 -27.96 -10.64 -21.21
N SER A 102 -28.89 -9.72 -21.48
CA SER A 102 -28.79 -8.69 -22.52
C SER A 102 -27.61 -7.74 -22.29
N ARG A 103 -26.91 -7.35 -23.35
CA ARG A 103 -25.68 -6.51 -23.40
C ARG A 103 -25.84 -5.05 -22.90
N GLY A 104 -26.90 -4.74 -22.16
CA GLY A 104 -27.23 -3.40 -21.69
C GLY A 104 -26.53 -2.98 -20.40
N VAL A 105 -27.03 -1.92 -19.77
CA VAL A 105 -26.53 -1.41 -18.49
C VAL A 105 -26.55 -2.51 -17.43
N GLY A 106 -25.47 -2.62 -16.66
CA GLY A 106 -25.27 -3.67 -15.65
C GLY A 106 -24.55 -4.93 -16.16
N THR A 107 -24.35 -5.07 -17.47
CA THR A 107 -23.52 -6.16 -18.02
C THR A 107 -22.09 -6.04 -17.51
N THR A 108 -21.50 -7.16 -17.07
CA THR A 108 -20.13 -7.20 -16.57
C THR A 108 -19.21 -8.01 -17.47
N TYR A 109 -18.01 -7.49 -17.69
CA TYR A 109 -16.95 -8.12 -18.46
C TYR A 109 -15.71 -8.32 -17.60
N ARG A 110 -15.00 -9.39 -17.86
CA ARG A 110 -13.66 -9.65 -17.34
C ARG A 110 -12.71 -9.71 -18.52
N GLN A 111 -11.59 -9.01 -18.43
CA GLN A 111 -10.61 -8.94 -19.51
C GLN A 111 -9.17 -9.01 -18.98
N HIS A 112 -8.28 -9.58 -19.79
CA HIS A 112 -6.85 -9.50 -19.59
C HIS A 112 -6.28 -8.35 -20.44
N GLN A 113 -5.82 -7.29 -19.78
CA GLN A 113 -5.22 -6.14 -20.44
C GLN A 113 -3.69 -6.27 -20.45
N ARG A 114 -3.08 -6.17 -21.63
CA ARG A 114 -1.63 -6.07 -21.81
C ARG A 114 -1.16 -4.67 -21.44
N LEU A 115 -0.32 -4.60 -20.43
CA LEU A 115 0.44 -3.40 -20.10
C LEU A 115 1.55 -3.20 -21.15
N ARG A 116 2.04 -1.96 -21.29
CA ARG A 116 3.14 -1.61 -22.22
C ARG A 116 4.42 -2.46 -22.04
N ASP A 117 4.62 -3.00 -20.84
CA ASP A 117 5.74 -3.88 -20.50
C ASP A 117 5.47 -5.38 -20.76
N GLY A 118 4.32 -5.71 -21.37
CA GLY A 118 3.91 -7.07 -21.72
C GLY A 118 3.22 -7.84 -20.59
N ARG A 119 3.13 -7.30 -19.37
CA ARG A 119 2.38 -7.95 -18.28
C ARG A 119 0.89 -7.94 -18.58
N LEU A 120 0.19 -8.97 -18.09
CA LEU A 120 -1.27 -9.04 -18.13
C LEU A 120 -1.84 -8.56 -16.80
N LEU A 121 -2.80 -7.65 -16.87
CA LEU A 121 -3.60 -7.19 -15.75
C LEU A 121 -5.04 -7.67 -15.96
N GLU A 122 -5.59 -8.37 -14.98
CA GLU A 122 -7.01 -8.72 -14.99
C GLU A 122 -7.85 -7.51 -14.58
N VAL A 123 -8.82 -7.16 -15.41
CA VAL A 123 -9.70 -6.00 -15.23
C VAL A 123 -11.14 -6.46 -15.36
N GLU A 124 -11.98 -6.07 -14.39
CA GLU A 124 -13.42 -6.23 -14.46
C GLU A 124 -14.07 -4.88 -14.72
N SER A 125 -14.99 -4.85 -15.66
CA SER A 125 -15.73 -3.65 -16.03
C SER A 125 -17.23 -3.91 -16.08
N ALA A 126 -18.01 -2.88 -15.77
CA ALA A 126 -19.46 -2.88 -15.87
C ALA A 126 -19.92 -1.82 -16.88
N VAL A 127 -20.95 -2.15 -17.66
CA VAL A 127 -21.61 -1.20 -18.56
C VAL A 127 -22.48 -0.25 -17.73
N THR A 128 -22.23 1.05 -17.85
CA THR A 128 -22.95 2.10 -17.12
C THR A 128 -23.91 2.89 -17.99
N GLU A 129 -23.68 2.91 -19.31
CA GLU A 129 -24.55 3.56 -20.29
C GLU A 129 -24.55 2.72 -21.58
N PHE A 130 -25.73 2.46 -22.14
CA PHE A 130 -25.90 1.70 -23.37
C PHE A 130 -27.05 2.28 -24.19
N ILE A 131 -26.71 3.13 -25.16
CA ILE A 131 -27.64 3.76 -26.12
C ILE A 131 -27.17 3.37 -27.52
N PRO A 132 -27.83 2.38 -28.17
CA PRO A 132 -27.45 1.90 -29.50
C PRO A 132 -27.21 3.01 -30.50
N GLY A 133 -26.14 2.89 -31.29
CA GLY A 133 -25.76 3.86 -32.33
C GLY A 133 -25.32 5.23 -31.83
N GLN A 134 -25.34 5.51 -30.51
CA GLN A 134 -25.09 6.85 -29.98
C GLN A 134 -24.05 6.88 -28.85
N ARG A 135 -24.26 6.12 -27.77
CA ARG A 135 -23.44 6.26 -26.55
C ARG A 135 -23.22 4.92 -25.87
N TYR A 136 -21.99 4.66 -25.49
CA TYR A 136 -21.61 3.45 -24.76
C TYR A 136 -20.60 3.80 -23.67
N ALA A 137 -20.87 3.44 -22.42
CA ALA A 137 -19.99 3.72 -21.30
C ALA A 137 -19.70 2.48 -20.46
N THR A 138 -18.44 2.38 -20.02
CA THR A 138 -17.98 1.33 -19.13
C THR A 138 -17.22 1.92 -17.96
N GLN A 139 -17.28 1.24 -16.81
CA GLN A 139 -16.55 1.60 -15.61
C GLN A 139 -15.84 0.37 -15.06
N VAL A 140 -14.57 0.53 -14.69
CA VAL A 140 -13.81 -0.53 -14.01
C VAL A 140 -14.31 -0.66 -12.57
N VAL A 141 -14.61 -1.90 -12.16
CA VAL A 141 -15.22 -2.22 -10.85
C VAL A 141 -14.23 -2.83 -9.85
N ASN A 142 -13.18 -3.50 -10.31
CA ASN A 142 -12.17 -4.17 -9.46
C ASN A 142 -10.84 -3.39 -9.33
N GLY A 143 -10.77 -2.18 -9.87
CA GLY A 143 -9.56 -1.34 -9.90
C GLY A 143 -9.45 -0.43 -8.67
N TRP A 144 -8.22 -0.22 -8.19
CA TRP A 144 -7.91 0.77 -7.15
C TRP A 144 -8.17 2.21 -7.64
N ASP A 145 -8.01 2.43 -8.95
CA ASP A 145 -8.27 3.69 -9.63
C ASP A 145 -9.65 3.66 -10.30
N ALA A 146 -10.43 4.72 -10.11
CA ALA A 146 -11.70 4.86 -10.81
C ALA A 146 -11.44 5.20 -12.29
N GLN A 147 -11.51 4.19 -13.14
CA GLN A 147 -11.41 4.33 -14.59
C GLN A 147 -12.80 4.22 -15.23
N SER A 148 -13.12 5.16 -16.11
CA SER A 148 -14.32 5.11 -16.95
C SER A 148 -13.97 5.46 -18.39
N THR A 149 -14.65 4.79 -19.31
CA THR A 149 -14.52 5.01 -20.75
C THR A 149 -15.89 5.36 -21.29
N LEU A 150 -16.00 6.47 -22.01
CA LEU A 150 -17.21 6.91 -22.69
C LEU A 150 -16.95 6.97 -24.19
N TRP A 151 -17.79 6.30 -24.95
CA TRP A 151 -17.84 6.35 -26.40
C TRP A 151 -19.05 7.17 -26.83
N THR A 152 -18.83 8.10 -27.74
CA THR A 152 -19.87 8.92 -28.36
C THR A 152 -19.78 8.76 -29.87
N LEU A 153 -20.88 8.33 -30.48
CA LEU A 153 -21.03 8.15 -31.91
C LEU A 153 -22.01 9.21 -32.40
N GLN A 154 -21.58 10.00 -33.37
CA GLN A 154 -22.38 11.04 -33.98
C GLN A 154 -22.50 10.75 -35.49
N PRO A 155 -23.71 10.60 -36.04
CA PRO A 155 -23.89 10.47 -37.48
C PRO A 155 -23.41 11.76 -38.18
N VAL A 156 -22.64 11.60 -39.24
CA VAL A 156 -22.16 12.68 -40.12
C VAL A 156 -22.45 12.30 -41.58
N ALA A 157 -22.40 13.27 -42.50
CA ALA A 157 -22.82 13.06 -43.89
C ALA A 157 -22.14 11.85 -44.59
N GLU A 158 -20.88 11.57 -44.28
CA GLU A 158 -20.09 10.49 -44.89
C GLU A 158 -19.81 9.31 -43.94
N GLY A 159 -20.63 9.15 -42.88
CA GLY A 159 -20.50 8.01 -41.95
C GLY A 159 -20.73 8.40 -40.48
N THR A 160 -19.80 8.04 -39.61
CA THR A 160 -19.90 8.22 -38.16
C THR A 160 -18.66 8.87 -37.60
N ARG A 161 -18.82 9.95 -36.84
CA ARG A 161 -17.77 10.52 -36.00
C ARG A 161 -17.79 9.82 -34.65
N VAL A 162 -16.67 9.17 -34.32
CA VAL A 162 -16.48 8.45 -33.06
C VAL A 162 -15.55 9.26 -32.16
N GLU A 163 -15.99 9.53 -30.94
CA GLU A 163 -15.15 10.10 -29.89
C GLU A 163 -15.06 9.12 -28.71
N VAL A 164 -13.85 8.87 -28.24
CA VAL A 164 -13.60 8.13 -27.00
C VAL A 164 -13.02 9.09 -25.96
N THR A 165 -13.64 9.13 -24.79
CA THR A 165 -13.15 9.86 -23.62
C THR A 165 -12.84 8.87 -22.52
N VAL A 166 -11.57 8.79 -22.11
CA VAL A 166 -11.14 8.01 -20.96
C VAL A 166 -10.86 8.94 -19.80
N LYS A 167 -11.51 8.67 -18.67
CA LYS A 167 -11.27 9.36 -17.40
C LYS A 167 -10.68 8.39 -16.41
N LEU A 168 -9.53 8.74 -15.87
CA LEU A 168 -8.84 7.98 -14.84
C LEU A 168 -8.71 8.85 -13.58
N VAL A 169 -9.06 8.31 -12.43
CA VAL A 169 -8.73 8.92 -11.14
C VAL A 169 -7.57 8.14 -10.53
N ILE A 170 -6.38 8.71 -10.58
CA ILE A 170 -5.20 8.09 -10.00
C ILE A 170 -5.19 8.21 -8.48
N GLY A 171 -4.66 7.19 -7.82
CA GLY A 171 -4.42 7.17 -6.38
C GLY A 171 -3.50 8.32 -5.89
N PRO A 172 -3.57 8.65 -4.58
CA PRO A 172 -2.87 9.78 -4.01
C PRO A 172 -1.34 9.73 -4.18
N ILE A 173 -0.73 8.55 -4.05
CA ILE A 173 0.72 8.35 -4.18
C ILE A 173 1.17 8.66 -5.62
N LEU A 174 0.46 8.12 -6.62
CA LEU A 174 0.79 8.37 -8.03
C LEU A 174 0.55 9.83 -8.41
N ALA A 175 -0.44 10.50 -7.80
CA ALA A 175 -0.69 11.93 -8.04
C ALA A 175 0.45 12.84 -7.56
N MET A 176 1.24 12.39 -6.58
CA MET A 176 2.44 13.11 -6.10
C MET A 176 3.63 13.04 -7.08
N SER A 177 3.59 12.18 -8.10
CA SER A 177 4.64 12.10 -9.14
C SER A 177 4.77 13.36 -10.01
N GLY A 178 3.86 14.31 -9.88
CA GLY A 178 3.98 15.67 -10.39
C GLY A 178 3.46 15.91 -11.81
N LEU A 179 3.54 17.18 -12.23
CA LEU A 179 3.01 17.66 -13.53
C LEU A 179 3.61 16.94 -14.74
N GLY A 180 4.90 16.57 -14.68
CA GLY A 180 5.60 15.88 -15.77
C GLY A 180 5.07 14.47 -16.04
N PHE A 181 4.81 13.68 -14.99
CA PHE A 181 4.13 12.39 -15.14
C PHE A 181 2.74 12.57 -15.73
N ARG A 182 1.99 13.57 -15.24
CA ARG A 182 0.63 13.86 -15.67
C ARG A 182 0.55 14.17 -17.17
N GLN A 183 1.40 15.08 -17.64
CA GLN A 183 1.50 15.45 -19.05
C GLN A 183 2.00 14.26 -19.90
N GLY A 184 3.00 13.53 -19.43
CA GLY A 184 3.53 12.35 -20.12
C GLY A 184 2.49 11.24 -20.27
N TRP A 185 1.74 10.96 -19.21
CA TRP A 185 0.62 10.01 -19.24
C TRP A 185 -0.46 10.47 -20.21
N GLN A 186 -0.87 11.74 -20.13
CA GLN A 186 -1.94 12.28 -20.96
C GLN A 186 -1.57 12.22 -22.44
N LEU A 187 -0.35 12.63 -22.80
CA LEU A 187 0.16 12.53 -24.17
C LEU A 187 0.19 11.07 -24.65
N ALA A 188 0.78 10.17 -23.85
CA ALA A 188 0.95 8.78 -24.23
C ALA A 188 -0.37 7.99 -24.27
N ALA A 189 -1.37 8.41 -23.50
CA ALA A 189 -2.73 7.87 -23.51
C ALA A 189 -3.52 8.38 -24.72
N THR A 190 -3.48 9.69 -25.01
CA THR A 190 -4.12 10.28 -26.19
C THR A 190 -3.59 9.64 -27.48
N GLN A 191 -2.26 9.56 -27.65
CA GLN A 191 -1.64 8.92 -28.82
C GLN A 191 -2.00 7.43 -28.94
N GLY A 192 -2.09 6.72 -27.80
CA GLY A 192 -2.51 5.32 -27.77
C GLY A 192 -3.95 5.15 -28.27
N TRP A 193 -4.85 6.02 -27.82
CA TRP A 193 -6.26 5.99 -28.25
C TRP A 193 -6.47 6.47 -29.69
N GLU A 194 -5.68 7.42 -30.18
CA GLU A 194 -5.70 7.81 -31.60
C GLU A 194 -5.31 6.64 -32.49
N LYS A 195 -4.27 5.89 -32.12
CA LYS A 195 -3.88 4.67 -32.83
C LYS A 195 -4.98 3.60 -32.77
N ALA A 196 -5.53 3.33 -31.59
CA ALA A 196 -6.60 2.35 -31.43
C ALA A 196 -7.85 2.70 -32.26
N LEU A 197 -8.21 3.99 -32.34
CA LEU A 197 -9.30 4.45 -33.21
C LEU A 197 -8.98 4.31 -34.70
N ALA A 198 -7.72 4.49 -35.11
CA ALA A 198 -7.30 4.22 -36.49
C ALA A 198 -7.37 2.72 -36.82
N ASP A 199 -7.03 1.86 -35.87
CA ASP A 199 -7.16 0.40 -36.00
C ASP A 199 -8.64 -0.02 -36.04
N LEU A 200 -9.49 0.57 -35.20
CA LEU A 200 -10.94 0.39 -35.25
C LEU A 200 -11.53 0.81 -36.61
N LYS A 201 -11.13 1.98 -37.13
CA LYS A 201 -11.58 2.47 -38.44
C LYS A 201 -11.31 1.43 -39.53
N ARG A 202 -10.07 0.92 -39.60
CA ARG A 202 -9.68 -0.11 -40.56
C ARG A 202 -10.52 -1.38 -40.37
N PHE A 203 -10.59 -1.89 -39.15
CA PHE A 203 -11.37 -3.09 -38.83
C PHE A 203 -12.84 -2.99 -39.26
N VAL A 204 -13.47 -1.84 -39.05
CA VAL A 204 -14.89 -1.63 -39.40
C VAL A 204 -15.09 -1.33 -40.90
N GLU A 205 -14.15 -0.66 -41.56
CA GLU A 205 -14.27 -0.31 -42.98
C GLU A 205 -13.96 -1.47 -43.92
N ASP A 206 -12.86 -2.19 -43.67
CA ASP A 206 -12.31 -3.20 -44.57
C ASP A 206 -12.01 -4.56 -43.90
N GLY A 207 -12.24 -4.70 -42.60
CA GLY A 207 -12.02 -5.95 -41.85
C GLY A 207 -10.57 -6.20 -41.42
N THR A 208 -9.66 -5.24 -41.66
CA THR A 208 -8.24 -5.39 -41.30
C THR A 208 -8.07 -5.42 -39.78
N ARG A 209 -7.44 -6.49 -39.28
CA ARG A 209 -7.10 -6.61 -37.85
C ARG A 209 -5.91 -5.73 -37.49
N ALA A 210 -5.88 -5.26 -36.25
CA ALA A 210 -4.73 -4.53 -35.71
C ALA A 210 -3.47 -5.40 -35.74
N ALA A 211 -2.33 -4.73 -35.91
CA ALA A 211 -1.04 -5.41 -35.76
C ALA A 211 -0.91 -5.98 -34.33
N PRO A 212 -0.20 -7.12 -34.15
CA PRO A 212 0.02 -7.69 -32.84
C PRO A 212 0.62 -6.67 -31.87
N PHE A 213 0.29 -6.83 -30.58
CA PHE A 213 0.83 -5.99 -29.53
C PHE A 213 2.37 -5.96 -29.59
N ALA A 214 2.92 -4.76 -29.75
CA ALA A 214 4.37 -4.54 -29.76
C ALA A 214 4.80 -3.97 -28.41
N TYR A 215 5.76 -4.64 -27.76
CA TYR A 215 6.38 -4.15 -26.53
C TYR A 215 7.00 -2.77 -26.77
N SER A 216 6.51 -1.75 -26.07
CA SER A 216 7.05 -0.38 -26.16
C SER A 216 7.84 0.03 -24.90
N GLY A 217 7.92 -0.86 -23.91
CA GLY A 217 8.53 -0.58 -22.61
C GLY A 217 7.74 0.43 -21.77
N PRO A 218 8.12 0.62 -20.50
CA PRO A 218 7.51 1.61 -19.60
C PRO A 218 7.77 3.06 -20.05
N VAL A 219 6.77 3.94 -19.90
CA VAL A 219 6.94 5.39 -20.10
C VAL A 219 7.72 5.96 -18.93
N PHE A 220 9.02 6.13 -19.10
CA PHE A 220 9.81 6.98 -18.20
C PHE A 220 9.89 8.37 -18.76
N VAL A 221 9.47 9.37 -17.97
CA VAL A 221 9.91 10.74 -18.19
C VAL A 221 11.44 10.72 -18.14
N ARG A 222 12.07 10.79 -19.31
CA ARG A 222 13.51 10.70 -19.45
C ARG A 222 14.10 11.90 -18.72
N SER A 223 14.70 11.62 -17.55
CA SER A 223 15.40 12.62 -16.78
C SER A 223 16.51 13.25 -17.62
N ARG A 224 16.52 14.58 -17.73
CA ARG A 224 17.58 15.32 -18.43
C ARG A 224 18.93 15.31 -17.68
N HIS A 225 19.00 14.70 -16.50
CA HIS A 225 20.19 14.74 -15.65
C HIS A 225 21.17 13.59 -15.94
N ARG A 226 22.27 13.91 -16.63
CA ARG A 226 23.31 12.96 -17.08
C ARG A 226 23.91 12.11 -15.95
N VAL A 227 24.20 12.72 -14.79
CA VAL A 227 24.79 12.03 -13.63
C VAL A 227 23.84 10.97 -13.05
N LEU A 228 22.57 11.33 -12.86
CA LEU A 228 21.56 10.40 -12.35
C LEU A 228 21.32 9.23 -13.31
N SER A 229 21.34 9.49 -14.62
CA SER A 229 21.20 8.43 -15.63
C SER A 229 22.42 7.49 -15.70
N TRP A 230 23.60 7.98 -15.32
CA TRP A 230 24.81 7.16 -15.23
C TRP A 230 24.74 6.23 -14.01
N LEU A 231 24.33 6.74 -12.84
CA LEU A 231 24.12 5.94 -11.63
C LEU A 231 23.09 4.82 -11.85
N GLU A 232 21.97 5.15 -12.50
CA GLU A 232 20.92 4.18 -12.85
C GLU A 232 21.45 3.01 -13.68
N LYS A 233 22.26 3.32 -14.70
CA LYS A 233 22.85 2.29 -15.56
C LYS A 233 23.95 1.52 -14.86
N ARG A 234 24.78 2.20 -14.05
CA ARG A 234 25.92 1.59 -13.36
C ARG A 234 25.50 0.58 -12.30
N PHE A 235 24.42 0.87 -11.59
CA PHE A 235 23.90 0.05 -10.50
C PHE A 235 22.60 -0.71 -10.86
N ASN A 236 22.18 -0.64 -12.13
CA ASN A 236 20.91 -1.22 -12.60
C ASN A 236 19.70 -0.81 -11.73
N LEU A 237 19.72 0.42 -11.22
CA LEU A 237 18.70 0.92 -10.31
C LEU A 237 17.45 1.20 -11.11
N GLY A 238 16.42 0.38 -10.89
CA GLY A 238 15.10 0.61 -11.47
C GLY A 238 14.59 2.01 -11.12
N PRO A 239 13.75 2.62 -11.97
CA PRO A 239 13.39 4.05 -11.91
C PRO A 239 12.73 4.54 -10.61
N GLY A 240 12.32 3.63 -9.72
CA GLY A 240 11.78 3.94 -8.40
C GLY A 240 12.82 4.32 -7.35
N TRP A 241 14.13 4.11 -7.58
CA TRP A 241 15.16 4.35 -6.55
C TRP A 241 15.23 5.83 -6.12
N ARG A 242 14.98 6.77 -7.04
CA ARG A 242 14.97 8.20 -6.72
C ARG A 242 13.85 8.57 -5.76
N LEU A 243 12.68 7.97 -5.97
CA LEU A 243 11.54 8.15 -5.09
C LEU A 243 11.82 7.52 -3.73
N SER A 244 12.44 6.34 -3.70
CA SER A 244 12.89 5.69 -2.47
C SER A 244 13.83 6.59 -1.66
N VAL A 245 14.92 7.09 -2.27
CA VAL A 245 15.87 7.99 -1.61
C VAL A 245 15.21 9.28 -1.16
N LEU A 246 14.38 9.91 -1.99
CA LEU A 246 13.68 11.13 -1.62
C LEU A 246 12.72 10.89 -0.45
N SER A 247 11.96 9.79 -0.49
CA SER A 247 11.00 9.43 0.55
C SER A 247 11.69 9.09 1.88
N LEU A 248 12.85 8.42 1.83
CA LEU A 248 13.69 8.15 2.99
C LEU A 248 14.26 9.44 3.58
N ALA A 249 14.78 10.34 2.72
CA ALA A 249 15.32 11.62 3.16
C ALA A 249 14.25 12.52 3.80
N VAL A 250 13.05 12.57 3.23
CA VAL A 250 11.92 13.30 3.80
C VAL A 250 11.50 12.70 5.14
N THR A 251 11.35 11.38 5.21
CA THR A 251 11.00 10.68 6.46
C THR A 251 12.05 10.93 7.55
N THR A 252 13.33 10.79 7.20
CA THR A 252 14.44 11.08 8.11
C THR A 252 14.43 12.54 8.54
N GLY A 253 14.24 13.49 7.62
CA GLY A 253 14.20 14.92 7.92
C GLY A 253 13.09 15.28 8.92
N ILE A 254 11.92 14.65 8.82
CA ILE A 254 10.82 14.83 9.78
C ILE A 254 11.23 14.38 11.18
N PHE A 255 11.84 13.19 11.31
CA PHE A 255 12.25 12.69 12.63
C PHE A 255 13.49 13.39 13.18
N VAL A 256 14.37 13.92 12.33
CA VAL A 256 15.53 14.71 12.77
C VAL A 256 15.10 15.98 13.48
N VAL A 257 13.96 16.58 13.08
CA VAL A 257 13.37 17.73 13.78
C VAL A 257 12.91 17.35 15.20
N VAL A 258 12.47 16.10 15.41
CA VAL A 258 12.10 15.57 16.72
C VAL A 258 13.37 15.27 17.54
N SER A 259 14.28 14.47 17.00
CA SER A 259 15.59 14.20 17.57
C SER A 259 16.47 13.47 16.55
N PRO A 260 17.70 13.94 16.28
CA PRO A 260 18.63 13.26 15.36
C PRO A 260 18.94 11.82 15.79
N TRP A 261 19.06 11.58 17.09
CA TRP A 261 19.30 10.25 17.66
C TRP A 261 18.08 9.35 17.49
N PHE A 262 16.89 9.87 17.73
CA PHE A 262 15.65 9.12 17.50
C PHE A 262 15.47 8.76 16.03
N ALA A 263 15.74 9.71 15.12
CA ALA A 263 15.67 9.49 13.68
C ALA A 263 16.61 8.37 13.22
N LEU A 264 17.85 8.35 13.72
CA LEU A 264 18.83 7.30 13.39
C LEU A 264 18.29 5.91 13.74
N GLY A 265 17.79 5.72 14.96
CA GLY A 265 17.27 4.43 15.40
C GLY A 265 15.96 4.04 14.74
N PHE A 266 14.97 4.93 14.78
CA PHE A 266 13.62 4.64 14.26
C PHE A 266 13.63 4.40 12.75
N VAL A 267 14.25 5.30 11.97
CA VAL A 267 14.35 5.13 10.52
C VAL A 267 15.28 3.96 10.17
N GLY A 268 16.35 3.74 10.96
CA GLY A 268 17.20 2.56 10.80
C GLY A 268 16.44 1.25 10.91
N LEU A 269 15.56 1.11 11.91
CA LEU A 269 14.70 -0.05 12.08
C LEU A 269 13.67 -0.19 10.95
N LEU A 270 13.07 0.91 10.49
CA LEU A 270 12.18 0.91 9.31
C LEU A 270 12.91 0.46 8.04
N VAL A 271 14.15 0.91 7.84
CA VAL A 271 14.98 0.49 6.70
C VAL A 271 15.26 -1.00 6.77
N ILE A 272 15.64 -1.53 7.94
CA ILE A 272 15.87 -2.97 8.12
C ILE A 272 14.61 -3.77 7.79
N HIS A 273 13.45 -3.35 8.29
CA HIS A 273 12.16 -3.96 8.02
C HIS A 273 11.84 -4.01 6.52
N GLU A 274 11.89 -2.85 5.87
CA GLU A 274 11.42 -2.72 4.49
C GLU A 274 12.37 -3.35 3.47
N PHE A 275 13.67 -3.29 3.74
CA PHE A 275 14.64 -3.99 2.91
C PHE A 275 14.55 -5.51 3.05
N ALA A 276 14.07 -6.05 4.17
CA ALA A 276 13.79 -7.49 4.27
C ALA A 276 12.72 -7.91 3.25
N HIS A 277 11.62 -7.14 3.12
CA HIS A 277 10.61 -7.37 2.10
C HIS A 277 11.19 -7.27 0.68
N TYR A 278 12.01 -6.25 0.44
CA TYR A 278 12.67 -6.05 -0.85
C TYR A 278 13.56 -7.23 -1.23
N PHE A 279 14.43 -7.69 -0.33
CA PHE A 279 15.33 -8.80 -0.59
C PHE A 279 14.60 -10.13 -0.75
N GLN A 280 13.62 -10.43 0.10
CA GLN A 280 12.80 -11.64 -0.04
C GLN A 280 12.06 -11.66 -1.38
N THR A 281 11.40 -10.55 -1.72
CA THR A 281 10.65 -10.44 -2.97
C THR A 281 11.56 -10.48 -4.20
N THR A 282 12.82 -10.02 -4.07
CA THR A 282 13.85 -10.18 -5.09
C THR A 282 14.30 -11.63 -5.22
N ALA A 283 14.51 -12.32 -4.09
CA ALA A 283 14.87 -13.74 -4.05
C ALA A 283 13.77 -14.64 -4.62
N ASP A 284 12.51 -14.25 -4.45
CA ASP A 284 11.35 -14.89 -5.08
C ASP A 284 11.25 -14.61 -6.60
N GLY A 285 12.17 -13.81 -7.18
CA GLY A 285 12.17 -13.48 -8.60
C GLY A 285 11.08 -12.48 -9.03
N ARG A 286 10.41 -11.82 -8.08
CA ARG A 286 9.30 -10.88 -8.34
C ARG A 286 9.76 -9.44 -8.63
N ALA A 287 11.06 -9.21 -8.66
CA ALA A 287 11.74 -7.98 -9.08
C ALA A 287 11.06 -6.69 -8.55
N PRO A 288 10.98 -6.51 -7.22
CA PRO A 288 10.21 -5.43 -6.62
C PRO A 288 10.74 -4.03 -6.97
N TRP A 289 9.88 -3.03 -6.81
CA TRP A 289 10.32 -1.64 -6.76
C TRP A 289 11.08 -1.38 -5.44
N PRO A 290 12.07 -0.47 -5.43
CA PRO A 290 12.71 -0.05 -4.18
C PRO A 290 11.68 0.45 -3.15
N PRO A 291 11.95 0.25 -1.85
CA PRO A 291 11.11 0.71 -0.75
C PRO A 291 10.67 2.17 -0.87
N ILE A 292 9.38 2.46 -0.66
CA ILE A 292 8.89 3.83 -0.51
C ILE A 292 8.57 4.07 0.96
N PHE A 293 9.26 5.03 1.56
CA PHE A 293 9.10 5.38 2.97
C PHE A 293 8.02 6.44 3.14
N LEU A 294 7.19 6.25 4.16
CA LEU A 294 6.19 7.18 4.63
C LEU A 294 6.57 7.57 6.07
N VAL A 295 5.94 8.61 6.62
CA VAL A 295 6.31 9.10 7.95
C VAL A 295 6.17 8.03 9.04
N LEU A 296 5.16 7.16 8.94
CA LEU A 296 4.89 6.11 9.93
C LEU A 296 4.85 4.71 9.29
N GLY A 297 5.75 4.43 8.35
CA GLY A 297 5.85 3.11 7.74
C GLY A 297 6.54 3.15 6.39
N ALA A 298 6.59 2.02 5.71
CA ALA A 298 7.07 1.95 4.34
C ALA A 298 6.34 0.82 3.61
N PHE A 299 6.50 0.76 2.30
CA PHE A 299 5.98 -0.37 1.52
C PHE A 299 6.88 -0.70 0.32
N VAL A 300 6.94 -2.00 -0.01
CA VAL A 300 7.53 -2.55 -1.22
C VAL A 300 6.43 -3.03 -2.15
N MET A 301 6.44 -2.55 -3.40
CA MET A 301 5.52 -3.04 -4.43
C MET A 301 6.21 -4.10 -5.31
N PRO A 302 5.72 -5.35 -5.33
CA PRO A 302 6.22 -6.37 -6.25
C PRO A 302 5.79 -6.06 -7.70
N ARG A 303 6.57 -6.48 -8.70
CA ARG A 303 6.19 -6.35 -10.13
C ARG A 303 5.25 -7.45 -10.61
N ARG A 304 5.28 -8.59 -9.92
CA ARG A 304 4.40 -9.75 -10.15
C ARG A 304 3.69 -10.08 -8.86
N LEU A 305 2.39 -10.35 -8.96
CA LEU A 305 1.63 -10.84 -7.82
C LEU A 305 2.17 -12.21 -7.38
N PRO A 306 2.07 -12.54 -6.08
CA PRO A 306 2.40 -13.89 -5.61
C PRO A 306 1.57 -14.93 -6.36
N THR A 307 2.12 -16.13 -6.49
CA THR A 307 1.49 -17.25 -7.19
C THR A 307 0.68 -18.14 -6.25
N ASP A 308 1.04 -18.15 -4.96
CA ASP A 308 0.31 -18.86 -3.91
C ASP A 308 0.32 -18.09 -2.57
N ALA A 309 -0.47 -18.58 -1.62
CA ALA A 309 -0.62 -17.98 -0.30
C ALA A 309 0.63 -18.13 0.61
N ILE A 310 1.50 -19.13 0.38
CA ILE A 310 2.75 -19.28 1.14
C ILE A 310 3.75 -18.22 0.70
N GLU A 311 3.87 -17.99 -0.60
CA GLU A 311 4.73 -16.97 -1.18
C GLU A 311 4.32 -15.58 -0.66
N ASP A 312 3.01 -15.28 -0.63
CA ASP A 312 2.52 -13.99 -0.09
C ASP A 312 2.78 -13.87 1.42
N ALA A 313 2.46 -14.89 2.21
CA ALA A 313 2.69 -14.86 3.67
C ALA A 313 4.18 -14.83 4.04
N ARG A 314 5.05 -15.52 3.29
CA ARG A 314 6.50 -15.43 3.45
C ARG A 314 6.99 -14.02 3.15
N GLY A 315 6.54 -13.47 2.02
CA GLY A 315 6.88 -12.13 1.58
C GLY A 315 6.50 -11.07 2.61
N LYS A 316 5.38 -11.24 3.33
CA LYS A 316 4.94 -10.31 4.37
C LYS A 316 5.47 -10.63 5.78
N LEU A 317 5.86 -11.85 6.10
CA LEU A 317 6.38 -12.18 7.44
C LEU A 317 7.85 -11.77 7.62
N VAL A 318 8.64 -11.75 6.53
CA VAL A 318 10.09 -11.55 6.61
C VAL A 318 10.52 -10.17 7.15
N GLY A 319 9.82 -9.09 6.80
CA GLY A 319 10.09 -7.74 7.30
C GLY A 319 9.93 -7.67 8.81
N PRO A 320 8.73 -8.02 9.33
CA PRO A 320 8.50 -8.09 10.76
C PRO A 320 9.48 -8.98 11.54
N LEU A 321 9.85 -10.13 10.98
CA LEU A 321 10.82 -11.03 11.61
C LEU A 321 12.21 -10.39 11.69
N LEU A 322 12.70 -9.77 10.62
CA LEU A 322 14.02 -9.15 10.63
C LEU A 322 14.05 -7.92 11.55
N ALA A 323 12.99 -7.12 11.57
CA ALA A 323 12.82 -6.02 12.52
C ALA A 323 12.81 -6.53 13.98
N THR A 324 12.22 -7.71 14.23
CA THR A 324 12.23 -8.35 15.55
C THR A 324 13.62 -8.79 15.96
N VAL A 325 14.40 -9.36 15.04
CA VAL A 325 15.82 -9.68 15.28
C VAL A 325 16.61 -8.41 15.58
N ALA A 326 16.34 -7.30 14.88
CA ALA A 326 16.97 -6.01 15.18
C ALA A 326 16.61 -5.51 16.58
N CYS A 327 15.34 -5.61 16.99
CA CYS A 327 14.91 -5.30 18.36
C CYS A 327 15.59 -6.20 19.41
N ALA A 328 15.76 -7.49 19.15
CA ALA A 328 16.53 -8.38 20.03
C ALA A 328 18.01 -8.00 20.11
N GLY A 329 18.59 -7.53 19.00
CA GLY A 329 19.90 -6.91 18.97
C GLY A 329 19.99 -5.68 19.87
N LEU A 330 18.96 -4.81 19.86
CA LEU A 330 18.89 -3.64 20.75
C LEU A 330 18.78 -4.02 22.23
N VAL A 331 17.97 -5.03 22.58
CA VAL A 331 17.91 -5.56 23.95
C VAL A 331 19.28 -6.05 24.41
N THR A 332 19.97 -6.80 23.54
CA THR A 332 21.32 -7.31 23.82
C THR A 332 22.30 -6.15 23.99
N LEU A 333 22.28 -5.18 23.08
CA LEU A 333 23.15 -4.00 23.13
C LEU A 333 22.92 -3.18 24.40
N TYR A 334 21.67 -2.98 24.81
CA TYR A 334 21.32 -2.28 26.03
C TYR A 334 21.87 -2.98 27.29
N ALA A 335 21.90 -4.31 27.31
CA ALA A 335 22.49 -5.06 28.43
C ALA A 335 23.99 -4.81 28.60
N PHE A 336 24.70 -4.47 27.52
CA PHE A 336 26.12 -4.10 27.57
C PHE A 336 26.35 -2.60 27.70
N VAL A 337 25.48 -1.79 27.13
CA VAL A 337 25.56 -0.32 27.10
C VAL A 337 24.19 0.24 27.47
N PRO A 338 23.91 0.41 28.79
CA PRO A 338 22.63 0.89 29.25
C PRO A 338 22.44 2.37 28.89
N ASP A 339 21.82 2.61 27.73
CA ASP A 339 21.58 3.94 27.19
C ASP A 339 20.09 4.11 26.88
N TRP A 340 19.53 5.24 27.31
CA TRP A 340 18.11 5.52 27.18
C TRP A 340 17.67 5.70 25.72
N HIS A 341 18.55 6.12 24.81
CA HIS A 341 18.25 6.19 23.39
C HIS A 341 17.96 4.80 22.82
N LEU A 342 18.67 3.77 23.25
CA LEU A 342 18.41 2.38 22.81
C LEU A 342 17.02 1.91 23.25
N LEU A 343 16.55 2.32 24.43
CA LEU A 343 15.18 2.04 24.89
C LEU A 343 14.14 2.77 24.04
N THR A 344 14.39 4.02 23.63
CA THR A 344 13.48 4.74 22.72
C THR A 344 13.39 4.07 21.35
N TRP A 345 14.50 3.58 20.82
CA TRP A 345 14.55 2.85 19.54
C TRP A 345 13.82 1.52 19.65
N LEU A 346 14.05 0.77 20.73
CA LEU A 346 13.39 -0.50 21.01
C LEU A 346 11.87 -0.31 21.16
N CYS A 347 11.43 0.69 21.92
CA CYS A 347 10.02 0.98 22.14
C CYS A 347 9.32 1.37 20.83
N ALA A 348 9.88 2.33 20.08
CA ALA A 348 9.30 2.80 18.82
C ALA A 348 9.34 1.72 17.71
N GLY A 349 10.44 0.97 17.62
CA GLY A 349 10.58 -0.15 16.69
C GLY A 349 9.62 -1.30 16.98
N ALA A 350 9.50 -1.67 18.26
CA ALA A 350 8.54 -2.69 18.69
C ALA A 350 7.09 -2.24 18.41
N ALA A 351 6.78 -0.97 18.68
CA ALA A 351 5.47 -0.39 18.42
C ALA A 351 5.07 -0.47 16.94
N ILE A 352 5.92 0.06 16.05
CA ILE A 352 5.59 0.11 14.62
C ILE A 352 5.53 -1.30 14.01
N ASN A 353 6.43 -2.18 14.43
CA ASN A 353 6.47 -3.56 13.95
C ASN A 353 5.24 -4.36 14.45
N LEU A 354 4.83 -4.16 15.70
CA LEU A 354 3.62 -4.76 16.25
C LEU A 354 2.37 -4.26 15.51
N ILE A 355 2.26 -2.94 15.29
CA ILE A 355 1.16 -2.34 14.52
C ILE A 355 1.11 -2.98 13.12
N GLY A 356 2.24 -3.03 12.40
CA GLY A 356 2.40 -3.68 11.09
C GLY A 356 1.97 -5.15 11.06
N SER A 357 2.31 -5.88 12.11
CA SER A 357 2.10 -7.32 12.23
C SER A 357 0.72 -7.72 12.72
N VAL A 358 -0.01 -6.80 13.33
CA VAL A 358 -1.27 -7.05 14.01
C VAL A 358 -2.42 -6.40 13.25
N ALA A 359 -2.37 -5.10 12.93
CA ALA A 359 -3.50 -4.38 12.34
C ALA A 359 -3.85 -4.95 10.94
N PRO A 360 -5.05 -5.51 10.75
CA PRO A 360 -5.32 -6.40 9.63
C PRO A 360 -5.89 -5.58 8.46
N SER A 361 -4.97 -4.89 7.81
CA SER A 361 -5.17 -4.16 6.56
C SER A 361 -4.43 -4.89 5.43
N PRO A 362 -4.97 -4.97 4.20
CA PRO A 362 -4.24 -5.51 3.05
C PRO A 362 -2.93 -4.81 2.75
N MET A 363 -2.79 -3.56 3.20
CA MET A 363 -1.57 -2.75 3.06
C MET A 363 -0.53 -3.04 4.15
N MET A 364 -0.91 -3.78 5.19
CA MET A 364 -0.05 -4.10 6.32
C MET A 364 0.40 -5.56 6.23
N ASP A 365 1.56 -5.87 6.82
CA ASP A 365 2.20 -7.18 6.71
C ASP A 365 1.32 -8.32 7.23
N SER A 366 0.51 -8.02 8.23
CA SER A 366 -0.50 -8.93 8.80
C SER A 366 -1.51 -9.47 7.77
N GLY A 367 -1.78 -8.75 6.67
CA GLY A 367 -2.90 -9.02 5.76
C GLY A 367 -2.88 -10.41 5.13
N ALA A 368 -1.70 -10.92 4.72
CA ALA A 368 -1.60 -12.30 4.19
C ALA A 368 -1.35 -13.33 5.30
N ILE A 369 -0.69 -12.91 6.37
CA ILE A 369 -0.33 -13.77 7.50
C ILE A 369 -1.60 -14.29 8.20
N VAL A 370 -2.57 -13.40 8.43
CA VAL A 370 -3.87 -13.72 9.05
C VAL A 370 -4.63 -14.78 8.26
N VAL A 371 -4.53 -14.76 6.93
CA VAL A 371 -5.19 -15.74 6.04
C VAL A 371 -4.57 -17.13 6.19
N VAL A 372 -3.24 -17.21 6.27
CA VAL A 372 -2.52 -18.49 6.40
C VAL A 372 -2.68 -19.10 7.79
N ILE A 373 -2.69 -18.26 8.82
CA ILE A 373 -2.72 -18.67 10.23
C ILE A 373 -4.14 -19.05 10.70
N GLY A 374 -5.18 -18.56 10.02
CA GLY A 374 -6.58 -18.93 10.27
C GLY A 374 -7.30 -17.97 11.22
N ARG A 375 -8.64 -17.93 11.13
CA ARG A 375 -9.49 -16.89 11.75
C ARG A 375 -9.38 -16.73 13.28
N TRP A 376 -8.82 -17.72 14.00
CA TRP A 376 -8.86 -17.81 15.46
C TRP A 376 -7.57 -17.36 16.15
N LEU A 377 -6.40 -17.57 15.54
CA LEU A 377 -5.14 -17.13 16.13
C LEU A 377 -5.06 -15.60 16.28
N PRO A 378 -5.64 -14.81 15.35
CA PRO A 378 -5.75 -13.39 15.54
C PRO A 378 -6.56 -13.02 16.79
N LEU A 379 -7.73 -13.63 17.00
CA LEU A 379 -8.51 -13.42 18.23
C LEU A 379 -7.69 -13.74 19.49
N THR A 380 -6.77 -14.71 19.41
CA THR A 380 -5.87 -15.06 20.52
C THR A 380 -4.86 -13.95 20.79
N GLY A 381 -4.25 -13.38 19.75
CA GLY A 381 -3.39 -12.20 19.85
C GLY A 381 -4.10 -10.97 20.41
N LEU A 382 -5.40 -10.81 20.13
CA LEU A 382 -6.23 -9.71 20.64
C LEU A 382 -6.39 -9.85 22.15
N VAL A 383 -6.75 -11.04 22.62
CA VAL A 383 -6.94 -11.33 24.03
C VAL A 383 -5.65 -11.12 24.80
N ILE A 384 -4.52 -11.56 24.26
CA ILE A 384 -3.20 -11.34 24.87
C ILE A 384 -2.85 -9.85 24.88
N GLY A 385 -2.99 -9.15 23.75
CA GLY A 385 -2.69 -7.72 23.65
C GLY A 385 -3.58 -6.85 24.54
N ALA A 386 -4.89 -7.14 24.60
CA ALA A 386 -5.84 -6.49 25.49
C ALA A 386 -5.54 -6.80 26.96
N GLY A 387 -5.13 -8.03 27.28
CA GLY A 387 -4.66 -8.41 28.61
C GLY A 387 -3.41 -7.66 29.04
N LEU A 388 -2.43 -7.50 28.14
CA LEU A 388 -1.22 -6.71 28.39
C LEU A 388 -1.54 -5.20 28.52
N ALA A 389 -2.44 -4.67 27.70
CA ALA A 389 -2.89 -3.28 27.79
C ALA A 389 -3.64 -3.03 29.11
N ALA A 390 -4.59 -3.88 29.48
CA ALA A 390 -5.30 -3.81 30.75
C ALA A 390 -4.34 -3.97 31.94
N GLY A 391 -3.40 -4.91 31.87
CA GLY A 391 -2.32 -5.06 32.85
C GLY A 391 -1.50 -3.80 33.01
N SER A 392 -1.12 -3.14 31.90
CA SER A 392 -0.37 -1.88 31.92
C SER A 392 -1.13 -0.73 32.61
N ILE A 393 -2.44 -0.65 32.40
CA ILE A 393 -3.32 0.32 33.07
C ILE A 393 -3.40 0.01 34.58
N LEU A 394 -3.54 -1.27 34.94
CA LEU A 394 -3.67 -1.71 36.34
C LEU A 394 -2.40 -1.46 37.17
N ILE A 395 -1.22 -1.49 36.55
CA ILE A 395 0.06 -1.16 37.19
C ILE A 395 0.40 0.33 37.16
N GLY A 396 -0.50 1.19 36.64
CA GLY A 396 -0.34 2.64 36.61
C GLY A 396 0.59 3.17 35.51
N VAL A 397 0.94 2.34 34.52
CA VAL A 397 1.79 2.72 33.38
C VAL A 397 1.05 2.41 32.07
N PRO A 398 0.04 3.21 31.70
CA PRO A 398 -0.72 2.96 30.48
C PRO A 398 0.20 3.06 29.26
N SER A 399 0.34 1.96 28.52
CA SER A 399 1.18 1.95 27.32
C SER A 399 0.49 2.73 26.18
N PRO A 400 1.10 3.82 25.66
CA PRO A 400 0.55 4.57 24.53
C PRO A 400 0.56 3.76 23.22
N VAL A 401 1.14 2.55 23.23
CA VAL A 401 1.31 1.68 22.07
C VAL A 401 0.34 0.50 22.10
N LEU A 402 0.22 -0.18 23.25
CA LEU A 402 -0.60 -1.40 23.36
C LEU A 402 -2.09 -1.09 23.20
N ILE A 403 -2.54 0.08 23.63
CA ILE A 403 -3.95 0.49 23.54
C ILE A 403 -4.33 0.78 22.06
N PRO A 404 -3.61 1.63 21.29
CA PRO A 404 -3.89 1.80 19.87
C PRO A 404 -3.69 0.52 19.06
N ALA A 405 -2.68 -0.31 19.36
CA ALA A 405 -2.46 -1.57 18.67
C ALA A 405 -3.64 -2.54 18.87
N ALA A 406 -4.13 -2.70 20.10
CA ALA A 406 -5.31 -3.50 20.39
C ALA A 406 -6.57 -2.95 19.71
N LEU A 407 -6.77 -1.63 19.69
CA LEU A 407 -7.90 -0.99 19.04
C LEU A 407 -7.87 -1.18 17.51
N LEU A 408 -6.77 -0.85 16.85
CA LEU A 408 -6.61 -1.04 15.39
C LEU A 408 -6.81 -2.50 14.98
N TYR A 409 -6.42 -3.41 15.87
CA TYR A 409 -6.62 -4.84 15.67
C TYR A 409 -8.08 -5.27 15.71
N THR A 410 -8.84 -4.82 16.71
CA THR A 410 -10.29 -5.09 16.78
C THR A 410 -11.02 -4.58 15.54
N ILE A 411 -10.67 -3.37 15.09
CA ILE A 411 -11.28 -2.73 13.92
C ILE A 411 -11.01 -3.56 12.68
N GLY A 412 -9.76 -3.90 12.40
CA GLY A 412 -9.49 -4.63 11.17
C GLY A 412 -9.99 -6.09 11.21
N LEU A 413 -10.04 -6.76 12.38
CA LEU A 413 -10.61 -8.10 12.48
C LEU A 413 -12.09 -8.07 12.05
N SER A 414 -12.84 -7.05 12.49
CA SER A 414 -14.23 -6.87 12.08
C SER A 414 -14.40 -6.58 10.58
N LEU A 415 -13.41 -5.96 9.93
CA LEU A 415 -13.41 -5.70 8.48
C LEU A 415 -13.03 -6.92 7.62
N GLN A 416 -12.46 -7.97 8.21
CA GLN A 416 -12.05 -9.20 7.53
C GLN A 416 -13.00 -10.38 7.78
N VAL A 417 -13.78 -10.35 8.87
CA VAL A 417 -14.83 -11.34 9.14
C VAL A 417 -15.86 -11.31 8.01
N GLY A 418 -15.98 -12.43 7.28
CA GLY A 418 -17.01 -12.64 6.26
C GLY A 418 -16.56 -12.47 4.80
N LYS A 419 -15.30 -12.11 4.50
CA LYS A 419 -14.83 -12.06 3.10
C LYS A 419 -14.44 -13.47 2.61
N PRO A 420 -15.08 -14.00 1.56
CA PRO A 420 -14.71 -15.28 0.97
C PRO A 420 -13.31 -15.18 0.38
N HIS A 421 -12.36 -15.90 0.96
CA HIS A 421 -11.03 -16.06 0.40
C HIS A 421 -11.13 -17.17 -0.64
N GLY A 422 -11.11 -16.83 -1.93
CA GLY A 422 -11.28 -17.81 -3.02
C GLY A 422 -10.25 -18.95 -3.01
N ASP A 423 -10.40 -19.91 -3.93
CA ASP A 423 -9.60 -21.15 -4.02
C ASP A 423 -8.08 -20.96 -3.99
N TYR A 424 -7.61 -19.77 -4.39
CA TYR A 424 -6.22 -19.29 -4.29
C TYR A 424 -5.64 -19.39 -2.86
N TRP A 425 -6.47 -19.28 -1.82
CA TRP A 425 -6.06 -19.29 -0.40
C TRP A 425 -6.28 -20.64 0.30
N ALA A 426 -6.94 -21.60 -0.34
CA ALA A 426 -7.37 -22.86 0.28
C ALA A 426 -6.28 -23.96 0.31
N ARG A 427 -5.27 -23.87 -0.56
CA ARG A 427 -4.31 -24.97 -0.85
C ARG A 427 -3.08 -25.05 0.07
N LEU A 428 -3.24 -24.84 1.38
CA LEU A 428 -2.10 -24.83 2.31
C LEU A 428 -1.97 -26.14 3.10
N ARG A 429 -0.77 -26.77 3.06
CA ARG A 429 -0.42 -27.93 3.91
C ARG A 429 -0.40 -27.52 5.39
N THR A 430 -1.01 -28.32 6.27
CA THR A 430 -1.18 -28.03 7.72
C THR A 430 0.12 -27.68 8.45
N ARG A 431 1.24 -28.34 8.10
CA ARG A 431 2.55 -28.08 8.72
C ARG A 431 3.10 -26.68 8.41
N GLY A 432 2.86 -26.17 7.20
CA GLY A 432 3.27 -24.81 6.82
C GLY A 432 2.52 -23.77 7.63
N ARG A 433 1.20 -23.94 7.77
CA ARG A 433 0.36 -23.04 8.59
C ARG A 433 0.85 -22.95 10.03
N LEU A 434 1.21 -24.07 10.64
CA LEU A 434 1.73 -24.11 12.02
C LEU A 434 3.07 -23.40 12.18
N ALA A 435 3.96 -23.49 11.19
CA ALA A 435 5.24 -22.79 11.23
C ALA A 435 5.07 -21.26 11.15
N PHE A 436 4.21 -20.78 10.24
CA PHE A 436 3.86 -19.36 10.15
C PHE A 436 3.18 -18.85 11.42
N ALA A 437 2.26 -19.65 11.96
CA ALA A 437 1.59 -19.37 13.24
C ALA A 437 2.57 -19.24 14.40
N ALA A 438 3.49 -20.19 14.55
CA ALA A 438 4.50 -20.18 15.59
C ALA A 438 5.44 -18.98 15.46
N ALA A 439 5.97 -18.72 14.26
CA ALA A 439 6.86 -17.60 14.00
C ALA A 439 6.21 -16.25 14.31
N TRP A 440 4.98 -16.03 13.82
CA TRP A 440 4.22 -14.81 14.12
C TRP A 440 3.90 -14.66 15.61
N THR A 441 3.53 -15.75 16.29
CA THR A 441 3.19 -15.72 17.73
C THR A 441 4.41 -15.36 18.57
N VAL A 442 5.55 -16.02 18.34
CA VAL A 442 6.81 -15.73 19.04
C VAL A 442 7.22 -14.29 18.82
N MET A 443 7.12 -13.81 17.58
CA MET A 443 7.42 -12.43 17.20
C MET A 443 6.54 -11.42 17.96
N VAL A 444 5.22 -11.58 17.92
CA VAL A 444 4.26 -10.69 18.59
C VAL A 444 4.47 -10.67 20.10
N LEU A 445 4.67 -11.85 20.71
CA LEU A 445 4.94 -11.96 22.15
C LEU A 445 6.25 -11.27 22.53
N PHE A 446 7.31 -11.48 21.76
CA PHE A 446 8.60 -10.84 22.00
C PHE A 446 8.49 -9.32 21.87
N LEU A 447 7.92 -8.80 20.78
CA LEU A 447 7.80 -7.36 20.56
C LEU A 447 6.92 -6.70 21.62
N GLY A 448 5.81 -7.35 21.98
CA GLY A 448 4.92 -6.87 23.05
C GLY A 448 5.63 -6.78 24.40
N LEU A 449 6.37 -7.83 24.78
CA LEU A 449 7.12 -7.85 26.03
C LEU A 449 8.29 -6.85 26.01
N ALA A 450 9.10 -6.86 24.96
CA ALA A 450 10.27 -5.99 24.84
C ALA A 450 9.87 -4.51 24.80
N GLY A 451 8.79 -4.17 24.07
CA GLY A 451 8.24 -2.81 24.03
C GLY A 451 7.65 -2.38 25.37
N LEU A 452 6.91 -3.26 26.06
CA LEU A 452 6.38 -2.99 27.40
C LEU A 452 7.51 -2.73 28.40
N LEU A 453 8.52 -3.60 28.43
CA LEU A 453 9.66 -3.44 29.31
C LEU A 453 10.38 -2.13 28.98
N ALA A 454 10.74 -1.87 27.72
CA ALA A 454 11.40 -0.63 27.34
C ALA A 454 10.62 0.62 27.77
N GLY A 455 9.29 0.60 27.65
CA GLY A 455 8.44 1.70 28.10
C GLY A 455 8.27 1.82 29.62
N LEU A 456 8.60 0.79 30.41
CA LEU A 456 8.64 0.86 31.88
C LEU A 456 9.98 1.43 32.40
N TRP A 457 11.05 1.27 31.61
CA TRP A 457 12.39 1.76 31.93
C TRP A 457 12.66 3.18 31.41
N LEU A 458 11.82 3.69 30.50
CA LEU A 458 11.71 5.09 30.10
C LEU A 458 10.75 5.82 31.04
#